data_AF-A0A5N6SVK1-F1
#
_entry.id   AF-A0A5N6SVK1-F1
#
_cell.length_a   1.000
_cell.length_b   1.000
_cell.length_c   1.000
_cell.angle_alpha   90.00
_cell.angle_beta   90.00
_cell.angle_gamma   90.00
#
_symmetry.space_group_name_H-M   'P 1'
#
loop_
_entity.id
_entity.type
_entity.pdbx_description
1 polymer ?
#
loop_
_entity_poly.entity_id
_entity_poly.type
_entity_poly.pdbx_seq_one_letter_code
_entity_poly.pdbx_strand_id
1 'polypeptide(L)'
;MPSVYEGLLDMIALILTLLSGTPSLASRDTFYPPLNHTTFITNASLGTYGGIYSAPADQASPIGDVYNYCTMPHPNEETYSLPPPVANHSVGARLVYLEYLQRHQRRTPYNLLPGGENQDYNCDNIHAHLYAAPAAQGTLPATVYGQAYSDPSNPFLTTYVNGSCQYPQLTIGGLLDGYQHGRDLRAVYGDQLGLIPDSPDGKVWFRSSSSALTQGSAGGVLRGIFPEHSGPIPLHQQASGIDTIDRGFSCSARDTLLSSIQSTAEWNEHLSVTEPLRTRLSTMFNATDSWTSTFDHFADNFQGRLCNGYQLPCRVQDESDCVTTDQANEVFRAGDWEWNYWWRTNANATQYIQLVEGLFIGEIVRKLEAVQQRKSDLVYSHNFVHDGDIGPILGALGIRSLRWPGMASNIAMEIWYAGFLFFLFL
;
A
#
# COMPACT_ATOMS: atom_id res chain seq x y z
N MET A 1 0.74 -32.38 12.94
CA MET A 1 -0.47 -32.42 13.78
C MET A 1 -0.31 -31.34 14.83
N PRO A 2 -0.95 -30.17 14.66
CA PRO A 2 -0.95 -29.14 15.70
C PRO A 2 -1.65 -29.73 16.93
N SER A 3 -1.04 -29.54 18.09
CA SER A 3 -1.57 -30.08 19.34
C SER A 3 -2.88 -29.39 19.68
N VAL A 4 -3.88 -30.14 20.17
CA VAL A 4 -5.15 -29.62 20.71
C VAL A 4 -4.93 -28.48 21.74
N TYR A 5 -3.73 -28.37 22.31
CA TYR A 5 -3.30 -27.30 23.19
C TYR A 5 -3.13 -25.93 22.54
N GLU A 6 -2.70 -25.83 21.27
CA GLU A 6 -2.54 -24.52 20.59
C GLU A 6 -3.91 -23.90 20.30
N GLY A 7 -4.86 -24.69 19.81
CA GLY A 7 -6.24 -24.22 19.58
C GLY A 7 -6.97 -23.81 20.86
N LEU A 8 -6.62 -24.40 22.02
CA LEU A 8 -7.21 -24.03 23.31
C LEU A 8 -6.63 -22.70 23.85
N LEU A 9 -5.35 -22.43 23.60
CA LEU A 9 -4.68 -21.20 24.00
C LEU A 9 -5.19 -19.99 23.21
N ASP A 10 -5.40 -20.14 21.91
CA ASP A 10 -5.97 -19.08 21.06
C ASP A 10 -7.42 -18.76 21.45
N MET A 11 -8.20 -19.77 21.81
CA MET A 11 -9.58 -19.58 22.26
C MET A 11 -9.68 -18.90 23.63
N ILE A 12 -8.74 -19.18 24.54
CA ILE A 12 -8.67 -18.53 25.87
C ILE A 12 -8.21 -17.07 25.73
N ALA A 13 -7.28 -16.77 24.81
CA ALA A 13 -6.86 -15.41 24.51
C ALA A 13 -8.03 -14.55 23.99
N LEU A 14 -8.90 -15.12 23.14
CA LEU A 14 -10.09 -14.45 22.61
C LEU A 14 -11.15 -14.14 23.69
N ILE A 15 -11.25 -14.97 24.73
CA ILE A 15 -12.22 -14.77 25.83
C ILE A 15 -11.74 -13.68 26.79
N LEU A 16 -10.42 -13.57 27.00
CA LEU A 16 -9.83 -12.57 27.90
C LEU A 16 -9.85 -11.14 27.30
N THR A 17 -9.78 -11.00 25.98
CA THR A 17 -9.92 -9.70 25.30
C THR A 17 -11.36 -9.18 25.35
N LEU A 18 -12.37 -10.05 25.35
CA LEU A 18 -13.78 -9.67 25.46
C LEU A 18 -14.18 -9.21 26.88
N LEU A 19 -13.39 -9.50 27.91
CA LEU A 19 -13.70 -9.21 29.32
C LEU A 19 -12.99 -7.97 29.89
N SER A 20 -12.02 -7.39 29.18
CA SER A 20 -11.26 -6.22 29.65
C SER A 20 -11.78 -4.94 28.98
N GLY A 21 -12.84 -4.37 29.57
CA GLY A 21 -13.45 -3.11 29.13
C GLY A 21 -12.60 -1.86 29.39
N THR A 22 -11.49 -1.69 28.66
CA THR A 22 -10.75 -0.43 28.54
C THR A 22 -10.58 -0.04 27.06
N PRO A 23 -11.09 1.13 26.62
CA PRO A 23 -11.20 1.46 25.20
C PRO A 23 -9.92 2.00 24.55
N SER A 24 -8.71 1.69 25.05
CA SER A 24 -7.46 2.23 24.45
C SER A 24 -6.41 1.18 24.05
N LEU A 25 -6.76 -0.11 24.07
CA LEU A 25 -5.92 -1.20 23.54
C LEU A 25 -6.58 -1.95 22.37
N ALA A 26 -7.86 -1.68 22.09
CA ALA A 26 -8.61 -2.33 21.01
C ALA A 26 -8.19 -1.87 19.59
N SER A 27 -7.35 -0.84 19.44
CA SER A 27 -6.95 -0.30 18.14
C SER A 27 -5.94 -1.21 17.43
N ARG A 28 -4.92 -1.69 18.14
CA ARG A 28 -3.85 -2.56 17.60
C ARG A 28 -4.30 -3.97 17.23
N ASP A 29 -5.36 -4.48 17.87
CA ASP A 29 -5.90 -5.82 17.57
C ASP A 29 -6.68 -5.87 16.24
N THR A 30 -7.09 -4.72 15.68
CA THR A 30 -7.79 -4.67 14.38
C THR A 30 -6.89 -4.97 13.17
N PHE A 31 -5.57 -4.88 13.36
CA PHE A 31 -4.59 -5.03 12.29
C PHE A 31 -4.27 -6.48 11.93
N TYR A 32 -4.37 -7.39 12.91
CA TYR A 32 -3.82 -8.74 12.79
C TYR A 32 -4.92 -9.81 12.81
N PRO A 33 -5.59 -10.05 11.66
CA PRO A 33 -6.53 -11.15 11.54
C PRO A 33 -5.84 -12.52 11.60
N PRO A 34 -6.58 -13.58 11.97
CA PRO A 34 -6.08 -14.96 11.99
C PRO A 34 -6.03 -15.56 10.57
N LEU A 35 -5.09 -15.11 9.75
CA LEU A 35 -4.96 -15.45 8.32
C LEU A 35 -4.31 -16.82 8.03
N ASN A 36 -4.17 -17.69 9.02
CA ASN A 36 -3.49 -18.98 8.87
C ASN A 36 -4.37 -20.07 8.26
N HIS A 37 -5.70 -19.89 8.27
CA HIS A 37 -6.66 -20.85 7.74
C HIS A 37 -7.68 -20.18 6.81
N THR A 38 -8.09 -20.92 5.79
CA THR A 38 -9.12 -20.55 4.79
C THR A 38 -10.50 -20.28 5.42
N THR A 39 -10.76 -20.79 6.63
CA THR A 39 -11.98 -20.51 7.41
C THR A 39 -12.15 -19.03 7.73
N PHE A 40 -11.07 -18.23 7.73
CA PHE A 40 -11.15 -16.78 7.82
C PHE A 40 -11.94 -16.18 6.64
N ILE A 41 -11.77 -16.73 5.44
CA ILE A 41 -12.35 -16.19 4.21
C ILE A 41 -13.88 -16.29 4.26
N THR A 42 -14.40 -17.49 4.54
CA THR A 42 -15.83 -17.79 4.48
C THR A 42 -16.62 -17.35 5.72
N ASN A 43 -15.95 -16.90 6.77
CA ASN A 43 -16.61 -16.45 7.99
C ASN A 43 -17.17 -15.02 7.85
N ALA A 44 -18.41 -14.92 7.36
CA ALA A 44 -19.11 -13.65 7.16
C ALA A 44 -19.27 -12.82 8.46
N SER A 45 -19.32 -13.45 9.63
CA SER A 45 -19.45 -12.74 10.91
C SER A 45 -18.24 -11.85 11.25
N LEU A 46 -17.09 -12.08 10.59
CA LEU A 46 -15.90 -11.24 10.75
C LEU A 46 -16.01 -9.91 10.00
N GLY A 47 -16.91 -9.78 9.02
CA GLY A 47 -16.98 -8.61 8.15
C GLY A 47 -15.60 -8.30 7.52
N THR A 48 -15.10 -7.08 7.69
CA THR A 48 -13.76 -6.66 7.24
C THR A 48 -12.66 -6.88 8.29
N TYR A 49 -12.97 -7.53 9.41
CA TYR A 49 -12.12 -7.60 10.60
C TYR A 49 -11.70 -6.20 11.09
N GLY A 50 -12.68 -5.29 11.23
CA GLY A 50 -12.45 -3.90 11.65
C GLY A 50 -11.79 -3.01 10.59
N GLY A 51 -11.56 -3.52 9.37
CA GLY A 51 -10.97 -2.74 8.28
C GLY A 51 -11.92 -1.70 7.68
N ILE A 52 -11.40 -0.52 7.38
CA ILE A 52 -12.09 0.57 6.67
C ILE A 52 -11.67 0.55 5.20
N TYR A 53 -12.64 0.56 4.30
CA TYR A 53 -12.44 0.52 2.84
C TYR A 53 -13.12 1.68 2.12
N SER A 54 -13.65 2.66 2.86
CA SER A 54 -14.36 3.81 2.31
C SER A 54 -13.72 5.12 2.76
N ALA A 55 -13.64 6.09 1.85
CA ALA A 55 -13.21 7.45 2.17
C ALA A 55 -14.00 8.51 1.38
N PRO A 56 -14.05 9.77 1.86
CA PRO A 56 -14.62 10.88 1.09
C PRO A 56 -13.89 11.08 -0.24
N ALA A 57 -14.62 11.35 -1.32
CA ALA A 57 -14.05 11.41 -2.68
C ALA A 57 -13.06 12.57 -2.90
N ASP A 58 -13.26 13.71 -2.22
CA ASP A 58 -12.61 15.00 -2.48
C ASP A 58 -11.96 15.61 -1.23
N GLN A 59 -11.76 14.81 -0.18
CA GLN A 59 -11.11 15.24 1.06
C GLN A 59 -10.04 14.24 1.48
N ALA A 60 -9.14 14.70 2.33
CA ALA A 60 -8.24 13.80 3.04
C ALA A 60 -9.07 12.86 3.94
N SER A 61 -8.71 11.59 3.89
CA SER A 61 -9.26 10.51 4.68
C SER A 61 -8.91 10.73 6.16
N PRO A 62 -9.81 10.43 7.10
CA PRO A 62 -9.48 10.46 8.52
C PRO A 62 -8.33 9.50 8.85
N ILE A 63 -7.34 9.99 9.58
CA ILE A 63 -6.25 9.19 10.11
C ILE A 63 -6.66 8.66 11.50
N GLY A 64 -6.35 7.40 11.77
CA GLY A 64 -6.59 6.78 13.06
C GLY A 64 -5.72 5.53 13.22
N ASP A 65 -5.72 4.91 14.39
CA ASP A 65 -4.94 3.70 14.68
C ASP A 65 -5.73 2.42 14.30
N VAL A 66 -6.20 2.33 13.06
CA VAL A 66 -6.98 1.19 12.56
C VAL A 66 -6.53 0.80 11.16
N TYR A 67 -6.81 -0.43 10.73
CA TYR A 67 -6.58 -0.81 9.35
C TYR A 67 -7.53 -0.03 8.43
N ASN A 68 -7.03 1.03 7.81
CA ASN A 68 -7.75 1.83 6.83
C ASN A 68 -7.08 1.65 5.47
N TYR A 69 -7.68 0.82 4.61
CA TYR A 69 -7.15 0.53 3.28
C TYR A 69 -6.98 1.81 2.45
N CYS A 70 -7.80 2.84 2.65
CA CYS A 70 -7.77 4.06 1.84
C CYS A 70 -6.65 5.03 2.25
N THR A 71 -6.24 5.00 3.52
CA THR A 71 -5.05 5.69 4.03
C THR A 71 -4.52 4.92 5.24
N MET A 72 -3.43 4.18 5.07
CA MET A 72 -2.88 3.43 6.18
C MET A 72 -2.31 4.39 7.24
N PRO A 73 -2.37 4.01 8.53
CA PRO A 73 -1.75 4.78 9.60
C PRO A 73 -0.25 4.98 9.34
N HIS A 74 0.25 6.13 9.75
CA HIS A 74 1.63 6.56 9.55
C HIS A 74 2.08 7.45 10.73
N PRO A 75 3.39 7.69 10.88
CA PRO A 75 3.90 8.57 11.92
C PRO A 75 3.25 9.95 11.86
N ASN A 76 2.70 10.39 12.99
CA ASN A 76 2.10 11.70 13.20
C ASN A 76 2.33 12.13 14.66
N GLU A 77 2.21 13.43 14.95
CA GLU A 77 2.52 13.98 16.29
C GLU A 77 1.68 13.38 17.41
N GLU A 78 0.43 12.99 17.13
CA GLU A 78 -0.49 12.51 18.16
C GLU A 78 -0.13 11.11 18.65
N THR A 79 0.36 10.24 17.75
CA THR A 79 0.63 8.82 18.07
C THR A 79 2.12 8.49 18.14
N TYR A 80 3.00 9.34 17.62
CA TYR A 80 4.43 9.08 17.63
C TYR A 80 4.99 9.08 19.05
N SER A 81 5.80 8.06 19.36
CA SER A 81 6.46 7.92 20.65
C SER A 81 7.94 7.64 20.43
N LEU A 82 8.78 8.37 21.15
CA LEU A 82 10.22 8.10 21.17
C LEU A 82 10.51 6.66 21.63
N PRO A 83 11.61 6.04 21.16
CA PRO A 83 12.04 4.74 21.69
C PRO A 83 12.11 4.78 23.22
N PRO A 84 11.59 3.77 23.95
CA PRO A 84 11.45 3.85 25.41
C PRO A 84 12.72 4.25 26.17
N PRO A 85 13.94 3.77 25.80
CA PRO A 85 15.17 4.21 26.45
C PRO A 85 15.53 5.70 26.26
N VAL A 86 15.09 6.28 25.15
CA VAL A 86 15.26 7.72 24.85
C VAL A 86 14.19 8.52 25.59
N ALA A 87 12.94 8.06 25.54
CA ALA A 87 11.80 8.70 26.19
C ALA A 87 11.97 8.82 27.72
N ASN A 88 12.52 7.78 28.36
CA ASN A 88 12.76 7.77 29.81
C ASN A 88 14.13 8.33 30.21
N HIS A 89 14.87 8.91 29.26
CA HIS A 89 16.20 9.49 29.45
C HIS A 89 17.27 8.52 30.00
N SER A 90 17.05 7.21 29.91
CA SER A 90 18.07 6.21 30.26
C SER A 90 19.22 6.18 29.25
N VAL A 91 18.97 6.63 28.02
CA VAL A 91 19.97 6.79 26.95
C VAL A 91 19.83 8.15 26.29
N GLY A 92 20.91 8.92 26.25
CA GLY A 92 21.01 10.11 25.41
C GLY A 92 21.25 9.71 23.96
N ALA A 93 20.20 9.70 23.14
CA ALA A 93 20.28 9.38 21.72
C ALA A 93 19.63 10.48 20.87
N ARG A 94 20.02 10.54 19.60
CA ARG A 94 19.37 11.37 18.60
C ARG A 94 19.12 10.58 17.33
N LEU A 95 18.01 10.84 16.66
CA LEU A 95 17.75 10.31 15.33
C LEU A 95 18.79 10.88 14.35
N VAL A 96 19.41 10.03 13.54
CA VAL A 96 20.43 10.44 12.56
C VAL A 96 20.02 10.16 11.13
N TYR A 97 19.08 9.24 10.92
CA TYR A 97 18.67 8.83 9.60
C TYR A 97 17.29 8.18 9.61
N LEU A 98 16.53 8.43 8.54
CA LEU A 98 15.25 7.79 8.26
C LEU A 98 15.26 7.22 6.83
N GLU A 99 15.09 5.89 6.70
CA GLU A 99 14.67 5.27 5.43
C GLU A 99 13.17 5.03 5.50
N TYR A 100 12.42 5.69 4.63
CA TYR A 100 10.97 5.62 4.57
C TYR A 100 10.53 4.98 3.27
N LEU A 101 9.72 3.94 3.36
CA LEU A 101 9.11 3.26 2.22
C LEU A 101 7.62 3.50 2.27
N GLN A 102 7.00 3.83 1.13
CA GLN A 102 5.58 4.17 1.09
C GLN A 102 4.93 3.66 -0.19
N ARG A 103 3.85 2.88 -0.06
CA ARG A 103 2.92 2.60 -1.17
C ARG A 103 2.31 3.91 -1.67
N HIS A 104 2.10 4.05 -2.98
CA HIS A 104 1.35 5.15 -3.55
C HIS A 104 0.00 5.41 -2.82
N GLN A 105 -0.51 6.64 -2.97
CA GLN A 105 -1.79 7.09 -2.42
C GLN A 105 -2.99 6.51 -3.18
N ARG A 106 -4.20 6.76 -2.69
CA ARG A 106 -5.42 6.27 -3.34
C ARG A 106 -5.56 6.76 -4.78
N ARG A 107 -6.17 5.91 -5.60
CA ARG A 107 -6.22 6.02 -7.06
C ARG A 107 -7.49 5.39 -7.59
N THR A 108 -7.77 5.58 -8.87
CA THR A 108 -8.73 4.75 -9.59
C THR A 108 -8.25 3.28 -9.63
N PRO A 109 -9.14 2.31 -9.93
CA PRO A 109 -8.73 0.93 -10.17
C PRO A 109 -7.68 0.80 -11.28
N TYR A 110 -6.83 -0.21 -11.19
CA TYR A 110 -6.07 -0.76 -12.32
C TYR A 110 -6.99 -1.62 -13.19
N ASN A 111 -7.86 -2.41 -12.55
CA ASN A 111 -8.65 -3.44 -13.20
C ASN A 111 -10.10 -2.98 -13.39
N LEU A 112 -10.50 -2.75 -14.64
CA LEU A 112 -11.88 -2.47 -15.02
C LEU A 112 -12.63 -3.77 -15.34
N LEU A 113 -13.86 -3.90 -14.87
CA LEU A 113 -14.68 -5.09 -15.02
C LEU A 113 -14.89 -5.44 -16.51
N PRO A 114 -14.67 -6.70 -16.94
CA PRO A 114 -14.79 -7.08 -18.35
C PRO A 114 -16.20 -6.90 -18.92
N GLY A 115 -17.22 -7.00 -18.08
CA GLY A 115 -18.63 -6.75 -18.41
C GLY A 115 -19.02 -5.27 -18.49
N GLY A 116 -18.07 -4.35 -18.29
CA GLY A 116 -18.26 -2.91 -18.18
C GLY A 116 -18.49 -2.45 -16.74
N GLU A 117 -18.31 -1.16 -16.49
CA GLU A 117 -18.65 -0.53 -15.22
C GLU A 117 -20.01 0.18 -15.30
N ASN A 118 -20.83 0.07 -14.26
CA ASN A 118 -22.15 0.71 -14.19
C ASN A 118 -22.12 2.17 -13.69
N GLN A 119 -20.94 2.70 -13.37
CA GLN A 119 -20.77 4.05 -12.86
C GLN A 119 -19.47 4.63 -13.41
N ASP A 120 -19.55 5.84 -13.98
CA ASP A 120 -18.40 6.57 -14.49
C ASP A 120 -17.51 7.10 -13.34
N TYR A 121 -16.19 6.97 -13.47
CA TYR A 121 -15.25 7.70 -12.61
C TYR A 121 -14.95 9.07 -13.19
N ASN A 122 -15.00 10.08 -12.31
CA ASN A 122 -14.67 11.45 -12.63
C ASN A 122 -13.29 11.83 -12.04
N CYS A 123 -12.42 12.38 -12.89
CA CYS A 123 -11.11 12.93 -12.55
C CYS A 123 -10.92 14.38 -13.03
N ASP A 124 -12.01 15.13 -13.29
CA ASP A 124 -11.95 16.53 -13.74
C ASP A 124 -11.38 17.49 -12.69
N ASN A 125 -11.32 17.04 -11.43
CA ASN A 125 -10.81 17.79 -10.29
C ASN A 125 -9.32 17.54 -9.99
N ILE A 126 -8.62 16.78 -10.83
CA ILE A 126 -7.17 16.55 -10.71
C ILE A 126 -6.51 16.50 -12.10
N HIS A 127 -5.41 17.24 -12.26
CA HIS A 127 -4.64 17.28 -13.50
C HIS A 127 -3.37 16.43 -13.37
N ALA A 128 -3.30 15.33 -14.12
CA ALA A 128 -2.10 14.48 -14.20
C ALA A 128 -1.06 15.13 -15.15
N HIS A 129 -0.09 15.83 -14.56
CA HIS A 129 0.96 16.51 -15.30
C HIS A 129 2.11 15.56 -15.68
N LEU A 130 2.48 15.57 -16.98
CA LEU A 130 3.69 14.95 -17.52
C LEU A 130 4.33 15.94 -18.49
N TYR A 131 5.38 16.66 -18.07
CA TYR A 131 6.05 17.63 -18.93
C TYR A 131 7.55 17.67 -18.67
N ALA A 132 8.31 18.10 -19.68
CA ALA A 132 9.76 18.22 -19.61
C ALA A 132 10.17 19.69 -19.50
N ALA A 133 11.13 19.98 -18.62
CA ALA A 133 11.71 21.30 -18.44
C ALA A 133 13.25 21.22 -18.51
N PRO A 134 13.95 22.30 -18.89
CA PRO A 134 15.40 22.35 -18.79
C PRO A 134 15.88 22.13 -17.34
N ALA A 135 16.89 21.28 -17.14
CA ALA A 135 17.47 21.02 -15.82
C ALA A 135 18.24 22.22 -15.24
N ALA A 136 18.60 23.18 -16.10
CA ALA A 136 19.30 24.40 -15.75
C ALA A 136 18.63 25.60 -16.48
N GLN A 137 19.35 26.72 -16.59
CA GLN A 137 18.84 27.92 -17.26
C GLN A 137 18.28 27.62 -18.66
N GLY A 138 17.10 28.17 -18.94
CA GLY A 138 16.41 27.99 -20.21
C GLY A 138 14.98 28.53 -20.16
N THR A 139 14.26 28.35 -21.26
CA THR A 139 12.84 28.71 -21.35
C THR A 139 12.02 27.70 -20.57
N LEU A 140 11.25 28.16 -19.58
CA LEU A 140 10.31 27.31 -18.86
C LEU A 140 9.21 26.82 -19.83
N PRO A 141 8.87 25.52 -19.82
CA PRO A 141 7.77 25.00 -20.62
C PRO A 141 6.44 25.54 -20.09
N ALA A 142 5.42 25.56 -20.95
CA ALA A 142 4.05 25.70 -20.46
C ALA A 142 3.68 24.47 -19.60
N THR A 143 2.98 24.69 -18.49
CA THR A 143 2.43 23.61 -17.68
C THR A 143 1.31 22.92 -18.47
N VAL A 144 1.52 21.66 -18.85
CA VAL A 144 0.55 20.83 -19.57
C VAL A 144 0.18 19.59 -18.77
N TYR A 145 -1.02 19.06 -18.99
CA TYR A 145 -1.50 17.80 -18.39
C TYR A 145 -2.27 16.99 -19.43
N GLY A 146 -2.38 15.68 -19.20
CA GLY A 146 -3.23 14.82 -20.01
C GLY A 146 -4.69 14.98 -19.60
N GLN A 147 -5.53 15.48 -20.51
CA GLN A 147 -6.99 15.47 -20.33
C GLN A 147 -7.56 14.25 -21.06
N ALA A 148 -8.22 13.36 -20.33
CA ALA A 148 -8.85 12.18 -20.91
C ALA A 148 -10.01 12.61 -21.83
N TYR A 149 -10.15 11.94 -22.98
CA TYR A 149 -11.32 12.08 -23.83
C TYR A 149 -11.62 10.75 -24.53
N SER A 150 -12.89 10.55 -24.86
CA SER A 150 -13.38 9.44 -25.66
C SER A 150 -14.13 10.00 -26.87
N ASP A 151 -13.74 9.60 -28.08
CA ASP A 151 -14.48 9.95 -29.30
C ASP A 151 -15.78 9.12 -29.35
N PRO A 152 -16.98 9.74 -29.39
CA PRO A 152 -18.24 9.00 -29.46
C PRO A 152 -18.38 8.04 -30.65
N SER A 153 -17.59 8.22 -31.70
CA SER A 153 -17.55 7.33 -32.87
C SER A 153 -16.66 6.10 -32.67
N ASN A 154 -15.92 6.02 -31.57
CA ASN A 154 -15.05 4.90 -31.27
C ASN A 154 -15.87 3.62 -30.99
N PRO A 155 -15.75 2.57 -31.83
CA PRO A 155 -16.56 1.36 -31.69
C PRO A 155 -16.23 0.55 -30.42
N PHE A 156 -15.11 0.86 -29.75
CA PHE A 156 -14.69 0.21 -28.52
C PHE A 156 -15.32 0.83 -27.25
N LEU A 157 -16.17 1.86 -27.37
CA LEU A 157 -16.85 2.45 -26.22
C LEU A 157 -17.96 1.57 -25.64
N THR A 158 -18.39 0.53 -26.34
CA THR A 158 -19.52 -0.32 -25.94
C THR A 158 -19.30 -1.09 -24.63
N THR A 159 -18.04 -1.33 -24.26
CA THR A 159 -17.64 -2.00 -23.01
C THR A 159 -16.76 -1.09 -22.13
N TYR A 160 -16.52 0.15 -22.56
CA TYR A 160 -15.67 1.11 -21.84
C TYR A 160 -16.53 2.05 -21.01
N VAL A 161 -15.99 2.48 -19.88
CA VAL A 161 -16.63 3.40 -18.94
C VAL A 161 -16.41 4.82 -19.45
N ASN A 162 -17.46 5.60 -19.66
CA ASN A 162 -17.31 6.94 -20.19
C ASN A 162 -16.98 7.94 -19.07
N GLY A 163 -15.81 7.75 -18.44
CA GLY A 163 -15.28 8.63 -17.40
C GLY A 163 -14.28 9.67 -17.93
N SER A 164 -13.83 10.55 -17.04
CA SER A 164 -12.80 11.55 -17.32
C SER A 164 -11.41 11.18 -16.78
N CYS A 165 -11.26 9.95 -16.29
CA CYS A 165 -9.99 9.43 -15.77
C CYS A 165 -9.16 8.73 -16.86
N GLN A 166 -7.84 8.80 -16.74
CA GLN A 166 -6.96 7.75 -17.26
C GLN A 166 -6.90 6.64 -16.21
N TYR A 167 -6.84 5.37 -16.61
CA TYR A 167 -6.79 4.26 -15.65
C TYR A 167 -5.45 3.53 -15.74
N PRO A 168 -4.79 3.27 -14.61
CA PRO A 168 -5.04 3.89 -13.30
C PRO A 168 -4.59 5.37 -13.26
N GLN A 169 -5.16 6.17 -12.38
CA GLN A 169 -4.73 7.55 -12.11
C GLN A 169 -4.93 7.91 -10.64
N LEU A 170 -4.03 8.75 -10.11
CA LEU A 170 -4.16 9.33 -8.78
C LEU A 170 -5.44 10.17 -8.72
N THR A 171 -6.20 10.06 -7.64
CA THR A 171 -7.44 10.84 -7.47
C THR A 171 -7.18 12.09 -6.65
N ILE A 172 -8.10 13.07 -6.69
CA ILE A 172 -7.92 14.32 -5.92
C ILE A 172 -7.68 14.06 -4.44
N GLY A 173 -8.45 13.20 -3.78
CA GLY A 173 -8.16 12.98 -2.37
C GLY A 173 -7.01 12.01 -2.14
N GLY A 174 -6.51 11.28 -3.15
CA GLY A 174 -5.18 10.65 -3.05
C GLY A 174 -4.07 11.68 -2.98
N LEU A 175 -4.20 12.78 -3.72
CA LEU A 175 -3.30 13.93 -3.59
C LEU A 175 -3.43 14.58 -2.20
N LEU A 176 -4.65 14.73 -1.67
CA LEU A 176 -4.89 15.34 -0.35
C LEU A 176 -4.44 14.42 0.80
N ASP A 177 -4.65 13.11 0.69
CA ASP A 177 -4.12 12.09 1.61
C ASP A 177 -2.59 12.18 1.64
N GLY A 178 -1.96 12.26 0.45
CA GLY A 178 -0.53 12.50 0.33
C GLY A 178 -0.08 13.78 1.01
N TYR A 179 -0.76 14.90 0.77
CA TYR A 179 -0.41 16.17 1.39
C TYR A 179 -0.50 16.12 2.92
N GLN A 180 -1.56 15.53 3.46
CA GLN A 180 -1.72 15.37 4.91
C GLN A 180 -0.64 14.45 5.49
N HIS A 181 -0.39 13.29 4.87
CA HIS A 181 0.68 12.37 5.27
C HIS A 181 2.05 13.07 5.30
N GLY A 182 2.35 13.89 4.29
CA GLY A 182 3.57 14.69 4.26
C GLY A 182 3.68 15.70 5.41
N ARG A 183 2.57 16.36 5.77
CA ARG A 183 2.54 17.28 6.93
C ARG A 183 2.80 16.54 8.24
N ASP A 184 2.25 15.34 8.39
CA ASP A 184 2.44 14.54 9.60
C ASP A 184 3.88 14.05 9.74
N LEU A 185 4.51 13.64 8.63
CA LEU A 185 5.94 13.33 8.62
C LEU A 185 6.81 14.56 8.92
N ARG A 186 6.44 15.74 8.41
CA ARG A 186 7.15 16.99 8.73
C ARG A 186 7.09 17.32 10.21
N ALA A 187 5.90 17.22 10.79
CA ALA A 187 5.66 17.54 12.18
C ALA A 187 6.49 16.66 13.12
N VAL A 188 6.55 15.35 12.85
CA VAL A 188 7.39 14.40 13.61
C VAL A 188 8.88 14.54 13.28
N TYR A 189 9.26 14.29 12.02
CA TYR A 189 10.66 14.11 11.66
C TYR A 189 11.40 15.43 11.36
N GLY A 190 10.68 16.49 11.00
CA GLY A 190 11.25 17.84 10.85
C GLY A 190 11.18 18.62 12.14
N ASP A 191 9.97 18.88 12.65
CA ASP A 191 9.76 19.86 13.70
C ASP A 191 10.06 19.31 15.11
N GLN A 192 9.55 18.12 15.44
CA GLN A 192 9.80 17.48 16.74
C GLN A 192 11.22 16.91 16.86
N LEU A 193 11.73 16.24 15.82
CA LEU A 193 13.01 15.52 15.87
C LEU A 193 14.18 16.25 15.21
N GLY A 194 13.93 17.30 14.41
CA GLY A 194 14.99 18.08 13.77
C GLY A 194 15.79 17.32 12.71
N LEU A 195 15.26 16.22 12.16
CA LEU A 195 15.96 15.38 11.18
C LEU A 195 15.80 15.92 9.75
N ILE A 196 14.56 16.15 9.31
CA ILE A 196 14.26 16.58 7.94
C ILE A 196 14.54 18.09 7.82
N PRO A 197 15.34 18.54 6.82
CA PRO A 197 15.63 19.96 6.63
C PRO A 197 14.40 20.76 6.16
N ASP A 198 14.45 22.09 6.31
CA ASP A 198 13.36 22.98 5.88
C ASP A 198 13.11 22.98 4.38
N SER A 199 14.13 22.63 3.60
CA SER A 199 14.08 22.54 2.14
C SER A 199 14.87 21.32 1.67
N PRO A 200 14.49 20.70 0.54
CA PRO A 200 15.23 19.59 -0.01
C PRO A 200 16.64 20.04 -0.42
N ASP A 201 17.65 19.38 0.15
CA ASP A 201 19.06 19.64 -0.10
C ASP A 201 19.83 18.32 -0.34
N GLY A 202 21.17 18.36 -0.34
CA GLY A 202 22.00 17.18 -0.54
C GLY A 202 21.90 16.10 0.56
N LYS A 203 21.15 16.33 1.64
CA LYS A 203 20.96 15.37 2.73
C LYS A 203 19.68 14.54 2.57
N VAL A 204 18.86 14.83 1.56
CA VAL A 204 17.64 14.07 1.28
C VAL A 204 17.74 13.33 -0.05
N TRP A 205 17.13 12.15 -0.11
CA TRP A 205 17.09 11.32 -1.31
C TRP A 205 15.69 10.78 -1.56
N PHE A 206 15.13 11.07 -2.73
CA PHE A 206 13.80 10.58 -3.10
C PHE A 206 13.86 9.67 -4.31
N ARG A 207 13.14 8.55 -4.25
CA ARG A 207 13.01 7.58 -5.33
C ARG A 207 11.54 7.27 -5.56
N SER A 208 11.15 7.10 -6.81
CA SER A 208 9.86 6.49 -7.17
C SER A 208 10.10 5.31 -8.10
N SER A 209 9.12 4.42 -8.25
CA SER A 209 9.07 3.53 -9.43
C SER A 209 8.86 4.36 -10.71
N SER A 210 8.91 3.69 -11.87
CA SER A 210 8.62 4.34 -13.17
C SER A 210 7.15 4.75 -13.38
N SER A 211 6.24 4.35 -12.48
CA SER A 211 4.82 4.66 -12.57
C SER A 211 4.52 6.15 -12.35
N ALA A 212 3.56 6.69 -13.10
CA ALA A 212 3.04 8.05 -12.87
C ALA A 212 2.32 8.16 -11.51
N LEU A 213 1.78 7.06 -10.97
CA LEU A 213 1.07 7.04 -9.68
C LEU A 213 2.00 7.30 -8.50
N THR A 214 3.17 6.67 -8.48
CA THR A 214 4.16 6.86 -7.40
C THR A 214 4.75 8.27 -7.46
N GLN A 215 4.97 8.82 -8.67
CA GLN A 215 5.39 10.21 -8.85
C GLN A 215 4.32 11.21 -8.40
N GLY A 216 3.05 11.00 -8.78
CA GLY A 216 1.94 11.86 -8.36
C GLY A 216 1.74 11.84 -6.84
N SER A 217 1.84 10.66 -6.24
CA SER A 217 1.78 10.48 -4.77
C SER A 217 2.93 11.22 -4.08
N ALA A 218 4.15 11.09 -4.61
CA ALA A 218 5.32 11.81 -4.13
C ALA A 218 5.12 13.32 -4.17
N GLY A 219 4.49 13.85 -5.24
CA GLY A 219 4.16 15.27 -5.35
C GLY A 219 3.32 15.79 -4.18
N GLY A 220 2.27 15.05 -3.79
CA GLY A 220 1.44 15.40 -2.63
C GLY A 220 2.22 15.33 -1.31
N VAL A 221 2.89 14.20 -1.07
CA VAL A 221 3.65 13.96 0.17
C VAL A 221 4.79 14.95 0.35
N LEU A 222 5.61 15.17 -0.68
CA LEU A 222 6.74 16.09 -0.61
C LEU A 222 6.28 17.55 -0.50
N ARG A 223 5.10 17.89 -1.03
CA ARG A 223 4.51 19.20 -0.78
C ARG A 223 4.16 19.38 0.69
N GLY A 224 3.63 18.35 1.36
CA GLY A 224 3.37 18.37 2.80
C GLY A 224 4.65 18.44 3.64
N ILE A 225 5.72 17.76 3.21
CA ILE A 225 7.00 17.74 3.93
C ILE A 225 7.73 19.09 3.85
N PHE A 226 7.76 19.70 2.67
CA PHE A 226 8.52 20.93 2.40
C PHE A 226 7.60 22.07 1.97
N PRO A 227 6.65 22.58 2.79
CA PRO A 227 5.57 23.47 2.34
C PRO A 227 6.05 24.74 1.62
N GLU A 228 7.19 25.30 2.04
CA GLU A 228 7.75 26.54 1.49
C GLU A 228 8.67 26.32 0.27
N HIS A 229 9.00 25.07 -0.09
CA HIS A 229 9.87 24.80 -1.22
C HIS A 229 9.18 25.15 -2.54
N SER A 230 9.82 25.97 -3.36
CA SER A 230 9.42 26.26 -4.73
C SER A 230 10.37 25.59 -5.72
N GLY A 231 9.83 24.95 -6.75
CA GLY A 231 10.61 24.33 -7.82
C GLY A 231 10.49 22.81 -7.83
N PRO A 232 11.19 22.15 -8.78
CA PRO A 232 11.14 20.71 -8.93
C PRO A 232 11.98 20.00 -7.86
N ILE A 233 11.48 18.87 -7.36
CA ILE A 233 12.20 17.95 -6.49
C ILE A 233 12.55 16.70 -7.31
N PRO A 234 13.83 16.29 -7.39
CA PRO A 234 14.21 15.12 -8.18
C PRO A 234 13.70 13.84 -7.53
N LEU A 235 12.94 13.06 -8.29
CA LEU A 235 12.61 11.67 -7.97
C LEU A 235 13.52 10.77 -8.81
N HIS A 236 14.41 10.05 -8.14
CA HIS A 236 15.31 9.12 -8.81
C HIS A 236 14.52 7.88 -9.24
N GLN A 237 14.86 7.34 -10.40
CA GLN A 237 14.26 6.14 -10.98
C GLN A 237 15.37 5.28 -11.58
N GLN A 238 15.20 3.96 -11.56
CA GLN A 238 16.00 3.06 -12.38
C GLN A 238 15.29 2.85 -13.73
N ALA A 239 16.03 2.37 -14.74
CA ALA A 239 15.41 1.96 -15.98
C ALA A 239 14.50 0.74 -15.73
N SER A 240 13.31 0.72 -16.32
CA SER A 240 12.26 -0.27 -16.00
C SER A 240 12.73 -1.73 -16.05
N GLY A 241 13.57 -2.11 -17.02
CA GLY A 241 14.07 -3.49 -17.17
C GLY A 241 15.10 -3.94 -16.14
N ILE A 242 15.57 -3.04 -15.26
CA ILE A 242 16.50 -3.34 -14.17
C ILE A 242 16.06 -2.75 -12.83
N ASP A 243 14.86 -2.18 -12.78
CA ASP A 243 14.37 -1.54 -11.55
C ASP A 243 14.19 -2.60 -10.47
N THR A 244 14.86 -2.38 -9.33
CA THR A 244 14.76 -3.26 -8.17
C THR A 244 13.45 -3.08 -7.41
N ILE A 245 12.73 -1.98 -7.64
CA ILE A 245 11.32 -1.78 -7.26
C ILE A 245 10.43 -2.27 -8.41
N ASP A 246 9.21 -2.72 -8.10
CA ASP A 246 8.19 -3.17 -9.05
C ASP A 246 8.61 -4.41 -9.85
N ARG A 247 9.60 -5.16 -9.33
CA ARG A 247 10.15 -6.36 -9.95
C ARG A 247 10.54 -6.16 -11.42
N GLY A 248 11.11 -5.00 -11.76
CA GLY A 248 11.38 -4.59 -13.13
C GLY A 248 12.34 -5.50 -13.92
N PHE A 249 13.17 -6.26 -13.22
CA PHE A 249 14.10 -7.22 -13.81
C PHE A 249 13.46 -8.60 -14.11
N SER A 250 13.90 -9.23 -15.20
CA SER A 250 13.48 -10.59 -15.56
C SER A 250 14.00 -11.64 -14.58
N CYS A 251 13.12 -12.49 -14.04
CA CYS A 251 13.50 -13.58 -13.15
C CYS A 251 12.55 -14.78 -13.31
N SER A 252 12.90 -15.76 -14.15
CA SER A 252 12.06 -16.95 -14.37
C SER A 252 11.93 -17.84 -13.13
N ALA A 253 12.91 -17.81 -12.23
CA ALA A 253 12.86 -18.54 -10.97
C ALA A 253 11.73 -18.03 -10.06
N ARG A 254 11.45 -16.72 -10.07
CA ARG A 254 10.32 -16.11 -9.35
C ARG A 254 9.00 -16.69 -9.82
N ASP A 255 8.77 -16.71 -11.13
CA ASP A 255 7.49 -17.16 -11.71
C ASP A 255 7.29 -18.68 -11.53
N THR A 256 8.37 -19.45 -11.63
CA THR A 256 8.37 -20.90 -11.34
C THR A 256 8.01 -21.17 -9.88
N LEU A 257 8.60 -20.40 -8.96
CA LEU A 257 8.34 -20.57 -7.53
C LEU A 257 6.92 -20.15 -7.16
N LEU A 258 6.42 -19.04 -7.71
CA LEU A 258 5.02 -18.63 -7.52
C LEU A 258 4.04 -19.71 -7.99
N SER A 259 4.28 -20.30 -9.18
CA SER A 259 3.45 -21.40 -9.69
C SER A 259 3.44 -22.60 -8.73
N SER A 260 4.59 -22.92 -8.12
CA SER A 260 4.69 -23.99 -7.11
C SER A 260 3.91 -23.64 -5.84
N ILE A 261 4.04 -22.41 -5.33
CA ILE A 261 3.29 -21.89 -4.18
C ILE A 261 1.77 -21.97 -4.44
N GLN A 262 1.32 -21.55 -5.64
CA GLN A 262 -0.08 -21.58 -6.06
C GLN A 262 -0.57 -22.96 -6.55
N SER A 263 0.22 -24.02 -6.33
CA SER A 263 -0.17 -25.41 -6.61
C SER A 263 -0.26 -26.27 -5.35
N THR A 264 -0.03 -25.68 -4.17
CA THR A 264 -0.05 -26.35 -2.87
C THR A 264 -1.46 -26.79 -2.45
N ALA A 265 -1.56 -27.64 -1.44
CA ALA A 265 -2.84 -28.08 -0.91
C ALA A 265 -3.64 -26.91 -0.31
N GLU A 266 -2.97 -26.01 0.40
CA GLU A 266 -3.56 -24.82 1.02
C GLU A 266 -4.10 -23.84 -0.03
N TRP A 267 -3.36 -23.63 -1.13
CA TRP A 267 -3.83 -22.80 -2.23
C TRP A 267 -5.05 -23.42 -2.93
N ASN A 268 -5.02 -24.72 -3.18
CA ASN A 268 -6.17 -25.43 -3.77
C ASN A 268 -7.39 -25.43 -2.84
N GLU A 269 -7.19 -25.50 -1.52
CA GLU A 269 -8.26 -25.35 -0.54
C GLU A 269 -8.87 -23.94 -0.61
N HIS A 270 -8.04 -22.89 -0.68
CA HIS A 270 -8.51 -21.51 -0.90
C HIS A 270 -9.36 -21.38 -2.17
N LEU A 271 -8.91 -21.95 -3.30
CA LEU A 271 -9.69 -21.96 -4.53
C LEU A 271 -11.04 -22.68 -4.36
N SER A 272 -11.05 -23.80 -3.63
CA SER A 272 -12.26 -24.58 -3.36
C SER A 272 -13.27 -23.82 -2.50
N VAL A 273 -12.85 -23.23 -1.38
CA VAL A 273 -13.78 -22.51 -0.48
C VAL A 273 -14.30 -21.21 -1.09
N THR A 274 -13.59 -20.65 -2.07
CA THR A 274 -13.96 -19.40 -2.75
C THR A 274 -14.67 -19.61 -4.08
N GLU A 275 -14.82 -20.86 -4.54
CA GLU A 275 -15.46 -21.20 -5.82
C GLU A 275 -16.88 -20.62 -5.99
N PRO A 276 -17.76 -20.62 -4.97
CA PRO A 276 -19.08 -20.01 -5.09
C PRO A 276 -19.02 -18.49 -5.35
N LEU A 277 -18.16 -17.77 -4.62
CA LEU A 277 -17.97 -16.33 -4.79
C LEU A 277 -17.37 -16.01 -6.16
N ARG A 278 -16.31 -16.73 -6.56
CA ARG A 278 -15.65 -16.56 -7.87
C ARG A 278 -16.63 -16.80 -9.01
N THR A 279 -17.43 -17.86 -8.94
CA THR A 279 -18.45 -18.20 -9.96
C THR A 279 -19.53 -17.12 -10.05
N ARG A 280 -19.98 -16.61 -8.90
CA ARG A 280 -20.98 -15.54 -8.86
C ARG A 280 -20.45 -14.26 -9.51
N LEU A 281 -19.27 -13.80 -9.13
CA LEU A 281 -18.67 -12.57 -9.66
C LEU A 281 -18.25 -12.71 -11.12
N SER A 282 -17.71 -13.86 -11.53
CA SER A 282 -17.34 -14.10 -12.94
C SER A 282 -18.55 -14.12 -13.86
N THR A 283 -19.65 -14.74 -13.44
CA THR A 283 -20.92 -14.72 -14.18
C THR A 283 -21.50 -13.30 -14.26
N MET A 284 -21.41 -12.56 -13.16
CA MET A 284 -21.93 -11.20 -13.08
C MET A 284 -21.22 -10.23 -14.03
N PHE A 285 -19.90 -10.37 -14.15
CA PHE A 285 -19.03 -9.41 -14.83
C PHE A 285 -18.31 -9.97 -16.05
N ASN A 286 -18.75 -11.11 -16.58
CA ASN A 286 -18.10 -11.81 -17.70
C ASN A 286 -16.59 -12.01 -17.48
N ALA A 287 -16.18 -12.28 -16.25
CA ALA A 287 -14.78 -12.37 -15.88
C ALA A 287 -14.16 -13.72 -16.29
N THR A 288 -12.89 -13.70 -16.70
CA THR A 288 -12.13 -14.88 -17.15
C THR A 288 -11.15 -15.36 -16.08
N ASP A 289 -10.37 -16.39 -16.36
CA ASP A 289 -9.35 -16.95 -15.45
C ASP A 289 -8.39 -15.92 -14.85
N SER A 290 -8.10 -14.84 -15.58
CA SER A 290 -7.27 -13.73 -15.08
C SER A 290 -7.88 -13.02 -13.85
N TRP A 291 -9.21 -13.06 -13.68
CA TRP A 291 -9.94 -12.49 -12.54
C TRP A 291 -10.29 -13.52 -11.46
N THR A 292 -10.17 -14.80 -11.77
CA THR A 292 -10.62 -15.89 -10.88
C THR A 292 -9.48 -16.78 -10.40
N SER A 293 -8.25 -16.56 -10.85
CA SER A 293 -7.06 -17.27 -10.34
C SER A 293 -6.55 -16.68 -9.00
N THR A 294 -6.75 -15.39 -8.78
CA THR A 294 -6.52 -14.67 -7.51
C THR A 294 -7.71 -13.73 -7.24
N PHE A 295 -7.75 -13.07 -6.09
CA PHE A 295 -8.73 -12.01 -5.82
C PHE A 295 -8.22 -10.62 -6.21
N ASP A 296 -7.05 -10.52 -6.85
CA ASP A 296 -6.38 -9.25 -7.13
C ASP A 296 -7.29 -8.26 -7.88
N HIS A 297 -7.85 -8.68 -9.01
CA HIS A 297 -8.63 -7.78 -9.86
C HIS A 297 -9.95 -7.34 -9.22
N PHE A 298 -10.69 -8.27 -8.58
CA PHE A 298 -11.94 -7.90 -7.90
C PHE A 298 -11.67 -7.01 -6.68
N ALA A 299 -10.63 -7.32 -5.90
CA ALA A 299 -10.25 -6.50 -4.76
C ALA A 299 -9.82 -5.11 -5.22
N ASP A 300 -8.94 -4.99 -6.21
CA ASP A 300 -8.49 -3.70 -6.75
C ASP A 300 -9.65 -2.83 -7.25
N ASN A 301 -10.60 -3.42 -7.98
CA ASN A 301 -11.79 -2.72 -8.45
C ASN A 301 -12.65 -2.21 -7.28
N PHE A 302 -13.02 -3.10 -6.35
CA PHE A 302 -13.93 -2.76 -5.26
C PHE A 302 -13.27 -1.77 -4.27
N GLN A 303 -12.01 -1.98 -3.94
CA GLN A 303 -11.23 -1.09 -3.07
C GLN A 303 -11.02 0.28 -3.74
N GLY A 304 -10.68 0.31 -5.03
CA GLY A 304 -10.56 1.54 -5.80
C GLY A 304 -11.87 2.32 -5.94
N ARG A 305 -13.02 1.64 -5.96
CA ARG A 305 -14.37 2.26 -5.87
C ARG A 305 -14.58 2.89 -4.52
N LEU A 306 -14.60 2.07 -3.47
CA LEU A 306 -15.02 2.48 -2.14
C LEU A 306 -14.10 3.57 -1.56
N CYS A 307 -12.78 3.47 -1.78
CA CYS A 307 -11.83 4.48 -1.30
C CYS A 307 -11.93 5.84 -1.99
N ASN A 308 -12.69 5.95 -3.06
CA ASN A 308 -12.91 7.23 -3.74
C ASN A 308 -14.37 7.67 -3.68
N GLY A 309 -15.16 7.12 -2.75
CA GLY A 309 -16.56 7.50 -2.53
C GLY A 309 -17.53 6.92 -3.57
N TYR A 310 -17.10 5.95 -4.38
CA TYR A 310 -17.94 5.26 -5.35
C TYR A 310 -18.61 4.04 -4.71
N GLN A 311 -19.70 3.57 -5.33
CA GLN A 311 -20.44 2.41 -4.86
C GLN A 311 -19.84 1.11 -5.40
N LEU A 312 -20.15 0.00 -4.72
CA LEU A 312 -19.87 -1.34 -5.24
C LEU A 312 -20.55 -1.53 -6.60
N PRO A 313 -19.92 -2.28 -7.53
CA PRO A 313 -20.42 -2.37 -8.89
C PRO A 313 -21.69 -3.22 -8.99
N CYS A 314 -22.54 -2.85 -9.94
CA CYS A 314 -23.69 -3.63 -10.37
C CYS A 314 -23.47 -4.13 -11.79
N ARG A 315 -24.21 -5.16 -12.18
CA ARG A 315 -24.15 -5.69 -13.54
C ARG A 315 -24.71 -4.64 -14.51
N VAL A 316 -23.97 -4.29 -15.55
CA VAL A 316 -24.39 -3.26 -16.53
C VAL A 316 -25.73 -3.60 -17.20
N GLN A 317 -26.03 -4.89 -17.42
CA GLN A 317 -27.29 -5.33 -18.04
C GLN A 317 -28.46 -5.43 -17.06
N ASP A 318 -28.20 -5.36 -15.75
CA ASP A 318 -29.20 -5.44 -14.69
C ASP A 318 -28.69 -4.70 -13.45
N GLU A 319 -28.98 -3.40 -13.35
CA GLU A 319 -28.53 -2.55 -12.25
C GLU A 319 -29.15 -2.92 -10.89
N SER A 320 -30.11 -3.86 -10.84
CA SER A 320 -30.62 -4.40 -9.57
C SER A 320 -29.76 -5.53 -9.02
N ASP A 321 -28.94 -6.17 -9.88
CA ASP A 321 -27.97 -7.17 -9.49
C ASP A 321 -26.65 -6.47 -9.14
N CYS A 322 -26.44 -6.20 -7.84
CA CYS A 322 -25.26 -5.50 -7.33
C CYS A 322 -24.40 -6.39 -6.45
N VAL A 323 -23.10 -6.13 -6.41
CA VAL A 323 -22.20 -6.74 -5.43
C VAL A 323 -22.63 -6.27 -4.05
N THR A 324 -22.94 -7.23 -3.19
CA THR A 324 -23.32 -6.98 -1.80
C THR A 324 -22.10 -6.66 -0.95
N THR A 325 -22.31 -5.96 0.17
CA THR A 325 -21.26 -5.71 1.16
C THR A 325 -20.61 -7.01 1.66
N ASP A 326 -21.38 -8.07 1.86
CA ASP A 326 -20.84 -9.35 2.33
C ASP A 326 -19.92 -10.01 1.30
N GLN A 327 -20.28 -9.95 0.01
CA GLN A 327 -19.42 -10.41 -1.08
C GLN A 327 -18.15 -9.58 -1.18
N ALA A 328 -18.24 -8.25 -1.08
CA ALA A 328 -17.06 -7.39 -1.08
C ALA A 328 -16.13 -7.68 0.11
N ASN A 329 -16.71 -7.86 1.31
CA ASN A 329 -15.95 -8.23 2.49
C ASN A 329 -15.28 -9.60 2.34
N GLU A 330 -15.94 -10.57 1.71
CA GLU A 330 -15.36 -11.88 1.40
C GLU A 330 -14.21 -11.77 0.39
N VAL A 331 -14.34 -10.93 -0.65
CA VAL A 331 -13.24 -10.59 -1.56
C VAL A 331 -12.04 -10.02 -0.80
N PHE A 332 -12.26 -9.09 0.14
CA PHE A 332 -11.17 -8.50 0.91
C PHE A 332 -10.51 -9.51 1.85
N ARG A 333 -11.28 -10.36 2.52
CA ARG A 333 -10.73 -11.43 3.36
C ARG A 333 -9.95 -12.46 2.56
N ALA A 334 -10.43 -12.80 1.36
CA ALA A 334 -9.73 -13.69 0.44
C ALA A 334 -8.41 -13.08 -0.05
N GLY A 335 -8.41 -11.79 -0.41
CA GLY A 335 -7.18 -11.05 -0.74
C GLY A 335 -6.20 -10.99 0.43
N ASP A 336 -6.66 -10.69 1.65
CA ASP A 336 -5.82 -10.72 2.85
C ASP A 336 -5.18 -12.09 3.06
N TRP A 337 -5.94 -13.18 2.88
CA TRP A 337 -5.41 -14.53 2.96
C TRP A 337 -4.35 -14.81 1.88
N GLU A 338 -4.59 -14.42 0.62
CA GLU A 338 -3.62 -14.59 -0.49
C GLU A 338 -2.29 -13.88 -0.20
N TRP A 339 -2.35 -12.62 0.27
CA TRP A 339 -1.16 -11.85 0.64
C TRP A 339 -0.40 -12.47 1.80
N ASN A 340 -1.10 -12.91 2.85
CA ASN A 340 -0.47 -13.62 3.95
C ASN A 340 0.15 -14.93 3.47
N TYR A 341 -0.54 -15.67 2.58
CA TYR A 341 -0.03 -16.93 2.07
C TYR A 341 1.26 -16.75 1.28
N TRP A 342 1.31 -15.83 0.32
CA TRP A 342 2.49 -15.60 -0.53
C TRP A 342 3.74 -15.18 0.25
N TRP A 343 3.57 -14.34 1.27
CA TRP A 343 4.72 -13.70 1.94
C TRP A 343 5.01 -14.24 3.33
N ARG A 344 4.11 -15.03 3.93
CA ARG A 344 4.24 -15.49 5.33
C ARG A 344 4.14 -16.99 5.52
N THR A 345 3.01 -17.59 5.17
CA THR A 345 2.64 -18.91 5.72
C THR A 345 3.02 -20.08 4.82
N ASN A 346 3.34 -19.85 3.54
CA ASN A 346 3.86 -20.90 2.68
C ASN A 346 5.33 -21.24 2.99
N ALA A 347 5.73 -22.49 2.78
CA ALA A 347 7.08 -22.96 3.10
C ALA A 347 8.21 -22.30 2.28
N ASN A 348 7.88 -21.73 1.12
CA ASN A 348 8.83 -21.06 0.23
C ASN A 348 8.84 -19.53 0.37
N ALA A 349 8.12 -18.96 1.35
CA ALA A 349 7.95 -17.51 1.51
C ALA A 349 9.29 -16.77 1.52
N THR A 350 10.26 -17.23 2.32
CA THR A 350 11.60 -16.63 2.38
C THR A 350 12.30 -16.61 1.02
N GLN A 351 12.29 -17.73 0.29
CA GLN A 351 12.92 -17.81 -1.03
C GLN A 351 12.17 -16.94 -2.05
N TYR A 352 10.84 -16.88 -1.96
CA TYR A 352 10.03 -16.05 -2.82
C TYR A 352 10.31 -14.56 -2.61
N ILE A 353 10.39 -14.11 -1.36
CA ILE A 353 10.81 -12.74 -1.00
C ILE A 353 12.21 -12.42 -1.57
N GLN A 354 13.17 -13.35 -1.45
CA GLN A 354 14.52 -13.14 -2.00
C GLN A 354 14.51 -12.92 -3.52
N LEU A 355 13.66 -13.65 -4.25
CA LEU A 355 13.55 -13.56 -5.71
C LEU A 355 12.76 -12.33 -6.17
N VAL A 356 11.86 -11.82 -5.33
CA VAL A 356 11.01 -10.66 -5.63
C VAL A 356 11.73 -9.36 -5.27
N GLU A 357 12.15 -9.25 -4.01
CA GLU A 357 12.54 -7.97 -3.40
C GLU A 357 13.97 -7.97 -2.86
N GLY A 358 14.67 -9.11 -2.92
CA GLY A 358 15.99 -9.28 -2.31
C GLY A 358 17.04 -8.26 -2.78
N LEU A 359 16.96 -7.81 -4.04
CA LEU A 359 17.85 -6.77 -4.57
C LEU A 359 17.58 -5.41 -3.92
N PHE A 360 16.32 -5.00 -3.80
CA PHE A 360 15.94 -3.73 -3.18
C PHE A 360 16.17 -3.74 -1.66
N ILE A 361 15.84 -4.85 -0.97
CA ILE A 361 16.21 -5.06 0.44
C ILE A 361 17.73 -4.92 0.60
N GLY A 362 18.52 -5.48 -0.33
CA GLY A 362 19.97 -5.32 -0.33
C GLY A 362 20.43 -3.87 -0.53
N GLU A 363 19.73 -3.07 -1.34
CA GLU A 363 20.00 -1.64 -1.48
C GLU A 363 19.75 -0.88 -0.18
N ILE A 364 18.62 -1.16 0.49
CA ILE A 364 18.30 -0.59 1.80
C ILE A 364 19.39 -0.94 2.81
N VAL A 365 19.75 -2.21 2.96
CA VAL A 365 20.78 -2.67 3.91
C VAL A 365 22.11 -1.96 3.66
N ARG A 366 22.59 -1.89 2.40
CA ARG A 366 23.83 -1.17 2.06
C ARG A 366 23.76 0.31 2.43
N LYS A 367 22.60 0.94 2.30
CA LYS A 367 22.38 2.34 2.68
C LYS A 367 22.45 2.51 4.20
N LEU A 368 21.79 1.63 4.97
CA LEU A 368 21.87 1.62 6.44
C LEU A 368 23.31 1.38 6.93
N GLU A 369 24.05 0.45 6.31
CA GLU A 369 25.46 0.21 6.59
C GLU A 369 26.34 1.44 6.30
N ALA A 370 26.08 2.15 5.20
CA ALA A 370 26.79 3.38 4.87
C ALA A 370 26.54 4.48 5.91
N VAL A 371 25.31 4.62 6.42
CA VAL A 371 24.98 5.54 7.51
C VAL A 371 25.70 5.14 8.80
N GLN A 372 25.64 3.86 9.18
CA GLN A 372 26.31 3.34 10.37
C GLN A 372 27.84 3.57 10.31
N GLN A 373 28.44 3.38 9.13
CA GLN A 373 29.87 3.61 8.88
C GLN A 373 30.22 5.09 8.69
N ARG A 374 29.25 6.01 8.76
CA ARG A 374 29.41 7.46 8.53
C ARG A 374 30.01 7.78 7.15
N LYS A 375 29.62 7.00 6.14
CA LYS A 375 29.99 7.18 4.73
C LYS A 375 28.88 7.84 3.91
N SER A 376 27.74 8.14 4.54
CA SER A 376 26.60 8.83 3.95
C SER A 376 26.29 10.08 4.76
N ASP A 377 26.07 11.20 4.07
CA ASP A 377 25.58 12.45 4.65
C ASP A 377 24.04 12.56 4.59
N LEU A 378 23.36 11.55 4.03
CA LEU A 378 21.91 11.51 4.00
C LEU A 378 21.35 11.40 5.42
N VAL A 379 20.28 12.15 5.68
CA VAL A 379 19.49 12.09 6.91
C VAL A 379 18.08 11.57 6.65
N TYR A 380 17.60 11.67 5.41
CA TYR A 380 16.27 11.21 5.05
C TYR A 380 16.24 10.67 3.63
N SER A 381 15.66 9.49 3.47
CA SER A 381 15.43 8.88 2.16
C SER A 381 14.01 8.33 2.10
N HIS A 382 13.29 8.67 1.03
CA HIS A 382 11.90 8.26 0.84
C HIS A 382 11.78 7.54 -0.51
N ASN A 383 11.33 6.28 -0.47
CA ASN A 383 11.03 5.49 -1.67
C ASN A 383 9.51 5.33 -1.82
N PHE A 384 8.96 5.87 -2.91
CA PHE A 384 7.56 5.74 -3.30
C PHE A 384 7.40 4.49 -4.19
N VAL A 385 6.80 3.47 -3.59
CA VAL A 385 6.74 2.09 -4.09
C VAL A 385 5.28 1.64 -4.26
N HIS A 386 5.08 0.35 -4.53
CA HIS A 386 3.77 -0.30 -4.62
C HIS A 386 3.55 -1.25 -3.44
N ASP A 387 2.33 -1.77 -3.32
CA ASP A 387 2.00 -2.86 -2.38
C ASP A 387 2.88 -4.09 -2.62
N GLY A 388 3.15 -4.40 -3.89
CA GLY A 388 4.02 -5.48 -4.33
C GLY A 388 5.46 -5.41 -3.82
N ASP A 389 5.91 -4.24 -3.36
CA ASP A 389 7.22 -4.02 -2.74
C ASP A 389 7.10 -4.00 -1.20
N ILE A 390 6.04 -3.37 -0.67
CA ILE A 390 5.80 -3.32 0.80
C ILE A 390 5.57 -4.71 1.38
N GLY A 391 4.74 -5.54 0.75
CA GLY A 391 4.41 -6.89 1.24
C GLY A 391 5.63 -7.78 1.48
N PRO A 392 6.51 -8.02 0.48
CA PRO A 392 7.71 -8.83 0.69
C PRO A 392 8.66 -8.25 1.74
N ILE A 393 8.80 -6.93 1.86
CA ILE A 393 9.64 -6.31 2.91
C ILE A 393 9.06 -6.56 4.29
N LEU A 394 7.74 -6.37 4.48
CA LEU A 394 7.07 -6.73 5.74
C LEU A 394 7.23 -8.22 6.06
N GLY A 395 7.14 -9.07 5.02
CA GLY A 395 7.48 -10.49 5.08
C GLY A 395 8.88 -10.73 5.65
N ALA A 396 9.90 -10.11 5.07
CA ALA A 396 11.29 -10.20 5.50
C ALA A 396 11.51 -9.71 6.95
N LEU A 397 10.79 -8.65 7.35
CA LEU A 397 10.85 -8.07 8.69
C LEU A 397 10.12 -8.89 9.76
N GLY A 398 9.39 -9.95 9.37
CA GLY A 398 8.81 -10.88 10.34
C GLY A 398 7.37 -10.56 10.79
N ILE A 399 6.63 -9.68 10.09
CA ILE A 399 5.21 -9.38 10.39
C ILE A 399 4.35 -10.65 10.63
N ARG A 400 3.62 -10.74 11.75
CA ARG A 400 2.93 -12.01 12.10
C ARG A 400 1.78 -12.40 11.17
N SER A 401 1.02 -11.41 10.71
CA SER A 401 -0.12 -11.57 9.81
C SER A 401 -0.08 -10.41 8.82
N LEU A 402 -0.08 -10.72 7.52
CA LEU A 402 0.02 -9.72 6.45
C LEU A 402 -1.29 -9.64 5.67
N ARG A 403 -2.10 -8.64 6.01
CA ARG A 403 -3.19 -8.17 5.16
C ARG A 403 -2.63 -7.57 3.87
N TRP A 404 -3.47 -7.39 2.84
CA TRP A 404 -3.07 -6.61 1.66
C TRP A 404 -2.58 -5.23 2.13
N PRO A 405 -1.36 -4.78 1.79
CA PRO A 405 -0.90 -3.45 2.16
C PRO A 405 -1.85 -2.37 1.62
N GLY A 406 -2.56 -1.65 2.49
CA GLY A 406 -3.48 -0.57 2.09
C GLY A 406 -2.76 0.61 1.44
N MET A 407 -3.50 1.52 0.81
CA MET A 407 -2.97 2.76 0.22
C MET A 407 -2.16 3.54 1.27
N ALA A 408 -1.05 4.15 0.86
CA ALA A 408 -0.12 4.82 1.78
C ALA A 408 0.52 3.94 2.88
N SER A 409 0.39 2.60 2.82
CA SER A 409 1.12 1.71 3.73
C SER A 409 2.60 2.03 3.70
N ASN A 410 3.23 2.08 4.85
CA ASN A 410 4.58 2.59 4.99
C ASN A 410 5.42 1.77 5.98
N ILE A 411 6.74 1.88 5.81
CA ILE A 411 7.75 1.32 6.69
C ILE A 411 8.74 2.43 7.02
N ALA A 412 8.89 2.76 8.30
CA ALA A 412 9.83 3.75 8.78
C ALA A 412 11.00 3.07 9.48
N MET A 413 12.19 3.13 8.88
CA MET A 413 13.42 2.63 9.49
C MET A 413 14.21 3.80 10.07
N GLU A 414 14.20 3.92 11.39
CA GLU A 414 14.87 4.97 12.13
C GLU A 414 16.22 4.51 12.67
N ILE A 415 17.30 5.21 12.31
CA ILE A 415 18.62 4.97 12.90
C ILE A 415 18.89 6.02 13.97
N TRP A 416 19.03 5.56 15.21
CA TRP A 416 19.36 6.38 16.37
C TRP A 416 20.85 6.25 16.73
N TYR A 417 21.49 7.37 17.06
CA TYR A 417 22.87 7.41 17.52
C TYR A 417 22.94 7.73 19.01
N ALA A 418 23.55 6.82 19.78
CA ALA A 418 23.84 7.02 21.21
C ALA A 418 25.33 6.72 21.50
N GLY A 419 26.13 7.77 21.67
CA GLY A 419 27.55 7.63 22.01
C GLY A 419 28.39 7.02 20.89
N PHE A 420 28.59 5.70 20.87
CA PHE A 420 29.28 4.97 19.78
C PHE A 420 28.40 3.93 19.08
N LEU A 421 27.15 3.78 19.51
CA LEU A 421 26.23 2.75 19.06
C LEU A 421 25.15 3.35 18.16
N PHE A 422 24.80 2.60 17.11
CA PHE A 422 23.65 2.86 16.28
C PHE A 422 22.57 1.82 16.57
N PHE A 423 21.31 2.25 16.66
CA PHE A 423 20.16 1.38 16.87
C PHE A 423 19.18 1.58 15.72
N LEU A 424 18.65 0.48 15.19
CA LEU A 424 17.54 0.50 14.24
C LEU A 424 16.23 0.33 15.01
N PHE A 425 15.31 1.27 14.82
CA PHE A 425 13.93 1.18 15.25
C PHE A 425 13.04 1.07 13.99
N LEU A 426 12.01 0.23 14.05
CA LEU A 426 11.10 -0.09 12.95
C LEU A 426 9.67 0.27 13.33
#